data_AF-A0AA96U5S0-F1
#
_entry.id   AF-A0AA96U5S0-F1
#
_cell.length_a   1.000
_cell.length_b   1.000
_cell.length_c   1.000
_cell.angle_alpha   90.00
_cell.angle_beta   90.00
_cell.angle_gamma   90.00
#
_symmetry.space_group_name_H-M   'P 1'
#
loop_
_entity.id
_entity.type
_entity.pdbx_description
1 polymer ?
#
loop_
_entity_poly.entity_id
_entity_poly.type
_entity_poly.pdbx_seq_one_letter_code
_entity_poly.pdbx_strand_id
1 'polypeptide(L)'
;MMPLDSFSIAWDAPIIPGVSLAGIPLHASAFDLETVLSKYLIDKNSLRYRFEGGPDLFLSGHGLDERSNGGYSFSIFDDEIVSELKKGVPALSVLIRSGRVYAVKVYDFSFPGEPAHRFVYKGLLSECIGLGSPVSDILPFTSLEFDEAEEWFYTGQDYGALEVTGWGVPLEEQPNQLITAICVIQG
;
A
#
# COMPACT_ATOMS: atom_id res chain seq x y z
N MET A 1 -19.82 18.21 -3.30
CA MET A 1 -18.63 18.63 -2.53
C MET A 1 -18.72 17.91 -1.19
N MET A 2 -17.97 16.82 -1.00
CA MET A 2 -17.95 16.12 0.29
C MET A 2 -17.30 17.04 1.35
N PRO A 3 -17.81 17.09 2.59
CA PRO A 3 -17.27 17.98 3.63
C PRO A 3 -15.86 17.58 4.10
N LEU A 4 -15.17 18.51 4.79
CA LEU A 4 -13.79 18.44 5.30
C LEU A 4 -13.49 17.35 6.37
N ASP A 5 -14.42 16.44 6.61
CA ASP A 5 -14.21 15.16 7.29
C ASP A 5 -14.72 14.09 6.34
N SER A 6 -13.94 13.08 5.93
CA SER A 6 -14.63 11.90 5.39
C SER A 6 -13.89 10.58 5.42
N PHE A 7 -12.58 10.53 5.63
CA PHE A 7 -11.90 9.25 5.71
C PHE A 7 -11.03 9.09 6.95
N SER A 8 -11.02 7.87 7.46
CA SER A 8 -10.09 7.37 8.47
C SER A 8 -9.10 6.44 7.82
N ILE A 9 -7.91 6.36 8.40
CA ILE A 9 -6.88 5.41 7.97
C ILE A 9 -6.93 4.24 8.94
N ALA A 10 -7.40 3.10 8.43
CA ALA A 10 -7.45 1.85 9.17
C ALA A 10 -6.60 0.80 8.46
N TRP A 11 -5.78 0.11 9.25
CA TRP A 11 -4.75 -0.81 8.76
C TRP A 11 -5.30 -2.09 8.15
N ASP A 12 -6.57 -2.40 8.39
CA ASP A 12 -7.28 -3.55 7.86
C ASP A 12 -8.47 -3.14 6.97
N ALA A 13 -8.55 -1.86 6.59
CA ALA A 13 -9.59 -1.38 5.69
C ALA A 13 -9.56 -2.17 4.36
N PRO A 14 -10.71 -2.39 3.70
CA PRO A 14 -10.74 -3.10 2.42
C PRO A 14 -9.90 -2.41 1.33
N ILE A 15 -9.41 -3.22 0.39
CA ILE A 15 -8.80 -2.73 -0.84
C ILE A 15 -9.93 -2.53 -1.85
N ILE A 16 -10.08 -1.30 -2.36
CA ILE A 16 -11.10 -0.97 -3.35
C ILE A 16 -10.37 -0.45 -4.60
N PRO A 17 -10.22 -1.29 -5.65
CA PRO A 17 -9.56 -0.90 -6.88
C PRO A 17 -10.10 0.42 -7.44
N GLY A 18 -9.20 1.31 -7.85
CA GLY A 18 -9.51 2.61 -8.42
C GLY A 18 -10.14 3.61 -7.45
N VAL A 19 -10.26 3.26 -6.17
CA VAL A 19 -10.95 4.10 -5.17
C VAL A 19 -10.07 4.33 -3.94
N SER A 20 -9.64 3.30 -3.24
CA SER A 20 -8.92 3.47 -1.96
C SER A 20 -8.15 2.23 -1.51
N LEU A 21 -7.13 2.45 -0.70
CA LEU A 21 -6.40 1.41 0.03
C LEU A 21 -6.06 1.90 1.44
N ALA A 22 -6.17 1.05 2.47
CA ALA A 22 -6.02 1.42 3.88
C ALA A 22 -6.96 2.57 4.34
N GLY A 23 -8.10 2.73 3.65
CA GLY A 23 -9.02 3.85 3.86
C GLY A 23 -8.56 5.18 3.26
N ILE A 24 -7.40 5.23 2.60
CA ILE A 24 -6.88 6.41 1.92
C ILE A 24 -7.46 6.45 0.51
N PRO A 25 -8.33 7.43 0.19
CA PRO A 25 -8.93 7.53 -1.12
C PRO A 25 -7.97 8.16 -2.14
N LEU A 26 -8.01 7.65 -3.36
CA LEU A 26 -7.42 8.32 -4.51
C LEU A 26 -8.04 9.70 -4.70
N HIS A 27 -7.30 10.58 -5.35
CA HIS A 27 -7.66 11.98 -5.64
C HIS A 27 -7.84 12.91 -4.44
N ALA A 28 -7.76 12.41 -3.20
CA ALA A 28 -7.66 13.26 -2.02
C ALA A 28 -6.54 14.28 -2.21
N SER A 29 -6.77 15.52 -1.78
CA SER A 29 -5.73 16.53 -1.89
C SER A 29 -4.59 16.21 -0.92
N ALA A 30 -3.37 16.62 -1.26
CA ALA A 30 -2.22 16.48 -0.37
C ALA A 30 -2.47 17.17 0.99
N PHE A 31 -3.20 18.29 0.98
CA PHE A 31 -3.59 19.04 2.17
C PHE A 31 -4.56 18.25 3.06
N ASP A 32 -5.59 17.63 2.48
CA ASP A 32 -6.54 16.81 3.23
C ASP A 32 -5.85 15.57 3.81
N LEU A 33 -4.97 14.93 3.03
CA LEU A 33 -4.17 13.81 3.48
C LEU A 33 -3.26 14.20 4.66
N GLU A 34 -2.53 15.31 4.56
CA GLU A 34 -1.67 15.80 5.64
C GLU A 34 -2.48 16.08 6.91
N THR A 35 -3.65 16.69 6.76
CA THR A 35 -4.58 16.96 7.87
C THR A 35 -5.03 15.65 8.53
N VAL A 36 -5.38 14.63 7.76
CA VAL A 36 -5.76 13.31 8.30
C VAL A 36 -4.58 12.61 8.95
N LEU A 37 -3.40 12.58 8.32
CA LEU A 37 -2.18 11.98 8.86
C LEU A 37 -1.80 12.59 10.22
N SER A 38 -1.97 13.90 10.39
CA SER A 38 -1.67 14.58 11.66
C SER A 38 -2.45 14.02 12.86
N LYS A 39 -3.64 13.44 12.62
CA LYS A 39 -4.48 12.82 13.67
C LYS A 39 -3.88 11.51 14.21
N TYR A 40 -3.02 10.86 13.43
CA TYR A 40 -2.40 9.57 13.75
C TYR A 40 -0.94 9.70 14.23
N LEU A 41 -0.40 10.92 14.30
CA LEU A 41 0.94 11.18 14.81
C LEU A 41 0.98 10.99 16.33
N ILE A 42 1.76 10.00 16.80
CA ILE A 42 1.89 9.69 18.23
C ILE A 42 3.20 10.22 18.83
N ASP A 43 4.25 10.40 18.02
CA ASP A 43 5.51 11.03 18.43
C ASP A 43 6.07 11.90 17.30
N LYS A 44 6.13 13.21 17.54
CA LYS A 44 6.64 14.18 16.56
C LYS A 44 8.16 14.13 16.39
N ASN A 45 8.92 13.79 17.44
CA ASN A 45 10.37 13.81 17.40
C ASN A 45 10.92 12.66 16.55
N SER A 46 10.30 11.48 16.67
CA SER A 46 10.66 10.30 15.88
C SER A 46 9.79 10.11 14.64
N LEU A 47 8.87 11.04 14.34
CA LEU A 47 7.89 10.95 13.25
C LEU A 47 7.15 9.59 13.25
N ARG A 48 6.62 9.22 14.42
CA ARG A 48 5.95 7.94 14.65
C ARG A 48 4.44 8.09 14.57
N TYR A 49 3.81 7.19 13.82
CA TYR A 49 2.39 7.16 13.53
C TYR A 49 1.77 5.84 13.98
N ARG A 50 0.50 5.88 14.39
CA ARG A 50 -0.32 4.69 14.65
C ARG A 50 -1.68 4.86 14.01
N PHE A 51 -1.90 4.16 12.90
CA PHE A 51 -3.20 4.09 12.23
C PHE A 51 -4.16 3.17 12.99
N GLU A 52 -5.47 3.26 12.70
CA GLU A 52 -6.47 2.45 13.40
C GLU A 52 -6.19 0.95 13.18
N GLY A 53 -6.14 0.18 14.27
CA GLY A 53 -5.84 -1.25 14.22
C GLY A 53 -4.41 -1.61 13.75
N GLY A 54 -3.56 -0.62 13.46
CA GLY A 54 -2.25 -0.82 12.88
C GLY A 54 -1.09 -0.89 13.89
N PRO A 55 0.09 -1.32 13.42
CA PRO A 55 1.32 -1.24 14.19
C PRO A 55 1.79 0.22 14.33
N ASP A 56 2.80 0.42 15.16
CA ASP A 56 3.56 1.66 15.16
C ASP A 56 4.46 1.74 13.93
N LEU A 57 4.33 2.82 13.18
CA LEU A 57 5.09 3.06 11.95
C LEU A 57 5.93 4.32 12.09
N PHE A 58 7.11 4.32 11.47
CA PHE A 58 7.95 5.50 11.30
C PHE A 58 7.76 6.07 9.90
N LEU A 59 7.65 7.38 9.80
CA LEU A 59 7.71 8.06 8.51
C LEU A 59 9.15 8.04 7.98
N SER A 60 9.43 7.13 7.05
CA SER A 60 10.77 6.90 6.48
C SER A 60 11.09 7.80 5.30
N GLY A 61 10.07 8.37 4.65
CA GLY A 61 10.22 9.34 3.57
C GLY A 61 8.99 10.20 3.43
N HIS A 62 9.16 11.51 3.22
CA HIS A 62 8.08 12.42 2.88
C HIS A 62 8.60 13.65 2.15
N GLY A 63 7.72 14.30 1.39
CA GLY A 63 8.01 15.58 0.75
C GLY A 63 7.29 15.72 -0.58
N LEU A 64 7.25 16.96 -1.07
CA LEU A 64 6.73 17.31 -2.39
C LEU A 64 7.78 18.14 -3.14
N ASP A 65 7.90 17.90 -4.44
CA ASP A 65 8.71 18.69 -5.37
C ASP A 65 7.99 20.00 -5.78
N GLU A 66 8.66 20.83 -6.58
CA GLU A 66 8.11 22.10 -7.10
C GLU A 66 6.84 21.93 -7.94
N ARG A 67 6.58 20.71 -8.43
CA ARG A 67 5.39 20.34 -9.21
C ARG A 67 4.33 19.65 -8.35
N SER A 68 4.49 19.67 -7.03
CA SER A 68 3.61 19.00 -6.06
C SER A 68 3.51 17.49 -6.28
N ASN A 69 4.59 16.84 -6.71
CA ASN A 69 4.73 15.38 -6.74
C ASN A 69 5.61 14.91 -5.59
N GLY A 70 5.38 13.70 -5.11
CA GLY A 70 6.15 13.11 -4.02
C GLY A 70 5.29 12.12 -3.27
N GLY A 71 5.25 12.21 -1.94
CA GLY A 71 4.42 11.31 -1.16
C GLY A 71 4.87 11.11 0.28
N TYR A 72 4.44 10.00 0.84
CA TYR A 72 4.74 9.54 2.19
C TYR A 72 5.07 8.05 2.15
N SER A 73 6.07 7.62 2.93
CA SER A 73 6.42 6.22 3.15
C SER A 73 6.52 5.93 4.63
N PHE A 74 5.85 4.88 5.06
CA PHE A 74 5.77 4.44 6.45
C PHE A 74 6.37 3.05 6.58
N SER A 75 7.25 2.84 7.55
CA SER A 75 8.01 1.60 7.74
C SER A 75 8.05 1.16 9.20
N ILE A 76 8.29 -0.12 9.46
CA ILE A 76 8.64 -0.63 10.80
C ILE A 76 10.17 -0.77 10.88
N PHE A 77 10.77 -0.16 11.90
CA PHE A 77 12.21 -0.23 12.20
C PHE A 77 12.47 -0.78 13.60
N ASP A 78 11.82 -1.89 13.92
CA ASP A 78 12.07 -2.62 15.15
C ASP A 78 12.83 -3.90 14.80
N ASP A 79 14.10 -3.94 15.20
CA ASP A 79 15.07 -5.00 14.89
C ASP A 79 14.69 -6.35 15.52
N GLU A 80 13.84 -6.34 16.56
CA GLU A 80 13.32 -7.56 17.18
C GLU A 80 12.10 -8.10 16.40
N ILE A 81 11.52 -7.29 15.52
CA ILE A 81 10.29 -7.61 14.79
C ILE A 81 10.57 -7.89 13.32
N VAL A 82 11.38 -7.04 12.66
CA VAL A 82 11.62 -7.04 11.22
C VAL A 82 13.06 -7.48 10.91
N SER A 83 13.19 -8.48 10.03
CA SER A 83 14.48 -8.93 9.53
C SER A 83 15.26 -7.81 8.85
N GLU A 84 16.58 -7.77 9.07
CA GLU A 84 17.51 -6.85 8.39
C GLU A 84 17.32 -6.84 6.87
N LEU A 85 16.99 -7.98 6.27
CA LEU A 85 16.81 -8.11 4.82
C LEU A 85 15.54 -7.41 4.30
N LYS A 86 14.57 -7.15 5.18
CA LYS A 86 13.32 -6.46 4.88
C LYS A 86 13.26 -5.07 5.50
N LYS A 87 14.27 -4.67 6.27
CA LYS A 87 14.38 -3.29 6.76
C LYS A 87 14.46 -2.33 5.59
N GLY A 88 13.61 -1.31 5.62
CA GLY A 88 13.50 -0.34 4.54
C GLY A 88 12.45 -0.68 3.48
N VAL A 89 11.88 -1.89 3.48
CA VAL A 89 10.62 -2.14 2.75
C VAL A 89 9.52 -1.31 3.44
N PRO A 90 8.84 -0.40 2.72
CA PRO A 90 7.73 0.34 3.29
C PRO A 90 6.60 -0.61 3.69
N ALA A 91 5.93 -0.37 4.81
CA ALA A 91 4.69 -1.05 5.12
C ALA A 91 3.51 -0.43 4.33
N LEU A 92 3.54 0.89 4.17
CA LEU A 92 2.56 1.68 3.41
C LEU A 92 3.27 2.85 2.71
N SER A 93 2.95 3.08 1.44
CA SER A 93 3.38 4.25 0.70
C SER A 93 2.20 4.94 0.03
N VAL A 94 2.18 6.27 0.07
CA VAL A 94 1.17 7.10 -0.60
C VAL A 94 1.90 8.00 -1.59
N LEU A 95 1.60 7.87 -2.86
CA LEU A 95 2.20 8.67 -3.92
C LEU A 95 1.27 9.83 -4.27
N ILE A 96 1.84 11.01 -4.37
CA ILE A 96 1.15 12.24 -4.72
C ILE A 96 1.64 12.70 -6.09
N ARG A 97 0.70 13.05 -6.97
CA ARG A 97 0.96 13.66 -8.28
C ARG A 97 0.10 14.89 -8.44
N SER A 98 0.71 16.00 -8.81
CA SER A 98 0.02 17.29 -8.99
C SER A 98 -0.87 17.67 -7.80
N GLY A 99 -0.37 17.44 -6.57
CA GLY A 99 -1.04 17.79 -5.32
C GLY A 99 -2.20 16.88 -4.91
N ARG A 100 -2.36 15.71 -5.53
CA ARG A 100 -3.41 14.73 -5.18
C ARG A 100 -2.84 13.33 -5.02
N VAL A 101 -3.47 12.52 -4.18
CA VAL A 101 -3.17 11.10 -4.05
C VAL A 101 -3.39 10.42 -5.39
N TYR A 102 -2.32 9.89 -5.95
CA TYR A 102 -2.28 9.21 -7.24
C TYR A 102 -2.22 7.69 -7.08
N ALA A 103 -1.49 7.22 -6.07
CA ALA A 103 -1.39 5.80 -5.77
C ALA A 103 -1.25 5.57 -4.27
N VAL A 104 -1.70 4.40 -3.82
CA VAL A 104 -1.46 3.92 -2.46
C VAL A 104 -1.00 2.48 -2.55
N LYS A 105 0.12 2.16 -1.89
CA LYS A 105 0.80 0.87 -1.94
C LYS A 105 0.98 0.29 -0.54
N VAL A 106 0.75 -1.01 -0.39
CA VAL A 106 1.13 -1.78 0.80
C VAL A 106 2.04 -2.92 0.41
N TYR A 107 2.95 -3.29 1.31
CA TYR A 107 3.94 -4.34 1.06
C TYR A 107 3.98 -5.33 2.21
N ASP A 108 4.31 -6.58 1.89
CA ASP A 108 4.75 -7.57 2.85
C ASP A 108 6.23 -7.34 3.18
N PHE A 109 6.45 -6.75 4.35
CA PHE A 109 7.76 -6.50 4.94
C PHE A 109 8.23 -7.64 5.87
N SER A 110 7.62 -8.82 5.79
CA SER A 110 7.93 -9.97 6.64
C SER A 110 8.38 -11.20 5.83
N PHE A 111 9.00 -12.16 6.50
CA PHE A 111 9.07 -13.54 6.04
C PHE A 111 8.05 -14.43 6.78
N PRO A 112 7.60 -15.54 6.16
CA PRO A 112 6.74 -16.51 6.83
C PRO A 112 7.34 -17.00 8.16
N GLY A 113 6.55 -16.92 9.23
CA GLY A 113 6.95 -17.33 10.58
C GLY A 113 7.64 -16.25 11.41
N GLU A 114 7.97 -15.09 10.83
CA GLU A 114 8.54 -13.98 11.59
C GLU A 114 7.49 -13.23 12.44
N PRO A 115 7.89 -12.59 13.55
CA PRO A 115 7.01 -11.74 14.32
C PRO A 115 6.36 -10.64 13.48
N ALA A 116 7.09 -10.04 12.53
CA ALA A 116 6.60 -9.02 11.59
C ALA A 116 5.32 -9.43 10.84
N HIS A 117 5.14 -10.72 10.54
CA HIS A 117 4.03 -11.21 9.74
C HIS A 117 2.65 -10.89 10.34
N ARG A 118 2.57 -10.75 11.68
CA ARG A 118 1.33 -10.36 12.37
C ARG A 118 0.92 -8.91 12.13
N PHE A 119 1.87 -8.07 11.70
CA PHE A 119 1.69 -6.63 11.51
C PHE A 119 1.51 -6.25 10.04
N VAL A 120 1.71 -7.19 9.11
CA VAL A 120 1.44 -6.98 7.69
C VAL A 120 -0.03 -6.61 7.49
N TYR A 121 -0.29 -5.65 6.60
CA TYR A 121 -1.63 -5.21 6.21
C TYR A 121 -2.55 -6.40 5.88
N LYS A 122 -3.78 -6.39 6.41
CA LYS A 122 -4.74 -7.51 6.28
C LYS A 122 -6.01 -7.13 5.53
N GLY A 123 -6.10 -5.92 4.98
CA GLY A 123 -7.21 -5.55 4.12
C GLY A 123 -7.29 -6.44 2.88
N LEU A 124 -8.52 -6.73 2.43
CA LEU A 124 -8.80 -7.62 1.32
C LEU A 124 -9.59 -6.91 0.22
N LEU A 125 -9.45 -7.39 -1.01
CA LEU A 125 -10.38 -7.17 -2.11
C LEU A 125 -11.73 -7.86 -1.82
N SER A 126 -12.77 -7.52 -2.59
CA SER A 126 -14.11 -8.15 -2.46
C SER A 126 -14.08 -9.67 -2.64
N GLU A 127 -13.10 -10.16 -3.41
CA GLU A 127 -12.89 -11.57 -3.71
C GLU A 127 -12.13 -12.32 -2.60
N CYS A 128 -11.91 -11.68 -1.44
CA CYS A 128 -11.12 -12.21 -0.33
C CYS A 128 -9.63 -12.43 -0.67
N ILE A 129 -9.10 -11.61 -1.59
CA ILE A 129 -7.70 -11.64 -2.03
C ILE A 129 -6.93 -10.48 -1.38
N GLY A 130 -5.72 -10.73 -0.88
CA GLY A 130 -4.86 -9.71 -0.29
C GLY A 130 -3.39 -10.12 -0.27
N LEU A 131 -2.58 -9.44 0.55
CA LEU A 131 -1.17 -9.81 0.74
C LEU A 131 -1.07 -11.27 1.23
N GLY A 132 -0.20 -12.05 0.60
CA GLY A 132 0.00 -13.47 0.87
C GLY A 132 -0.93 -14.42 0.11
N SER A 133 -1.97 -13.93 -0.59
CA SER A 133 -2.75 -14.75 -1.53
C SER A 133 -1.93 -15.07 -2.80
N PRO A 134 -2.18 -16.19 -3.49
CA PRO A 134 -1.64 -16.43 -4.83
C PRO A 134 -1.97 -15.30 -5.80
N VAL A 135 -0.99 -14.88 -6.61
CA VAL A 135 -1.24 -13.88 -7.69
C VAL A 135 -2.28 -14.41 -8.70
N SER A 136 -2.26 -15.73 -8.95
CA SER A 136 -3.18 -16.40 -9.87
C SER A 136 -4.65 -16.38 -9.43
N ASP A 137 -4.94 -16.11 -8.15
CA ASP A 137 -6.31 -15.99 -7.65
C ASP A 137 -7.06 -14.78 -8.25
N ILE A 138 -6.35 -13.82 -8.85
CA ILE A 138 -6.94 -12.63 -9.49
C ILE A 138 -7.47 -12.95 -10.91
N LEU A 139 -6.88 -13.94 -11.60
CA LEU A 139 -7.19 -14.29 -13.00
C LEU A 139 -8.67 -14.58 -13.30
N PRO A 140 -9.47 -15.17 -12.38
CA PRO A 140 -10.91 -15.36 -12.62
C PRO A 140 -11.71 -14.06 -12.75
N PHE A 141 -11.17 -12.93 -12.26
CA PHE A 141 -11.89 -11.65 -12.15
C PHE A 141 -11.41 -10.61 -13.14
N THR A 142 -10.18 -10.74 -13.64
CA THR A 142 -9.57 -9.81 -14.60
C THR A 142 -8.39 -10.46 -15.32
N SER A 143 -8.00 -9.90 -16.47
CA SER A 143 -6.68 -10.17 -17.05
C SER A 143 -5.57 -9.58 -16.18
N LEU A 144 -4.39 -10.21 -16.23
CA LEU A 144 -3.13 -9.68 -15.69
C LEU A 144 -2.12 -9.55 -16.84
N GLU A 145 -1.55 -8.35 -17.00
CA GLU A 145 -0.43 -8.09 -17.90
C GLU A 145 0.83 -7.88 -17.04
N PHE A 146 1.91 -8.61 -17.32
CA PHE A 146 3.17 -8.45 -16.61
C PHE A 146 4.04 -7.40 -17.30
N ASP A 147 4.48 -6.40 -16.55
CA ASP A 147 5.47 -5.42 -16.98
C ASP A 147 6.85 -5.87 -16.51
N GLU A 148 7.72 -6.24 -17.46
CA GLU A 148 9.09 -6.68 -17.17
C GLU A 148 9.99 -5.58 -16.62
N ALA A 149 9.72 -4.30 -16.95
CA ALA A 149 10.55 -3.19 -16.50
C ALA A 149 10.25 -2.81 -15.05
N GLU A 150 8.98 -2.84 -14.67
CA GLU A 150 8.56 -2.54 -13.31
C GLU A 150 8.57 -3.79 -12.41
N GLU A 151 8.44 -4.99 -13.00
CA GLU A 151 8.26 -6.28 -12.31
C GLU A 151 6.91 -6.40 -11.57
N TRP A 152 5.85 -5.82 -12.15
CA TRP A 152 4.48 -5.82 -11.61
C TRP A 152 3.47 -6.40 -12.60
N PHE A 153 2.37 -6.93 -12.06
CA PHE A 153 1.19 -7.31 -12.82
C PHE A 153 0.14 -6.21 -12.75
N TYR A 154 -0.42 -5.86 -13.90
CA TYR A 154 -1.46 -4.86 -14.08
C TYR A 154 -2.79 -5.54 -14.37
N THR A 155 -3.83 -5.19 -13.62
CA THR A 155 -5.19 -5.66 -13.93
C THR A 155 -5.75 -4.95 -15.14
N GLY A 156 -6.65 -5.60 -15.87
CA GLY A 156 -7.45 -4.96 -16.92
C GLY A 156 -8.20 -3.72 -16.42
N GLN A 157 -8.41 -2.75 -17.31
CA GLN A 157 -8.98 -1.44 -16.96
C GLN A 157 -10.33 -1.53 -16.24
N ASP A 158 -11.18 -2.48 -16.63
CA ASP A 158 -12.52 -2.65 -16.07
C ASP A 158 -12.51 -3.12 -14.60
N TYR A 159 -11.36 -3.62 -14.10
CA TYR A 159 -11.19 -4.06 -12.71
C TYR A 159 -10.76 -2.92 -11.77
N GLY A 160 -10.45 -1.73 -12.30
CA GLY A 160 -10.15 -0.54 -11.50
C GLY A 160 -8.65 -0.30 -11.23
N ALA A 161 -7.79 -0.50 -12.22
CA ALA A 161 -6.37 -0.12 -12.18
C ALA A 161 -5.62 -0.50 -10.88
N LEU A 162 -5.66 -1.81 -10.58
CA LEU A 162 -4.90 -2.44 -9.50
C LEU A 162 -3.58 -2.98 -10.07
N GLU A 163 -2.48 -2.79 -9.34
CA GLU A 163 -1.21 -3.46 -9.63
C GLU A 163 -0.86 -4.38 -8.46
N VAL A 164 -0.32 -5.55 -8.75
CA VAL A 164 0.21 -6.47 -7.74
C VAL A 164 1.58 -6.97 -8.16
N THR A 165 2.42 -7.32 -7.20
CA THR A 165 3.68 -8.04 -7.49
C THR A 165 3.88 -9.17 -6.49
N GLY A 166 4.73 -10.11 -6.87
CA GLY A 166 5.11 -11.28 -6.09
C GLY A 166 6.61 -11.47 -6.08
N TRP A 167 7.11 -12.28 -7.01
CA TRP A 167 8.54 -12.60 -7.15
C TRP A 167 9.23 -11.86 -8.31
N GLY A 168 8.55 -10.89 -8.91
CA GLY A 168 9.08 -10.06 -10.00
C GLY A 168 9.31 -10.80 -11.31
N VAL A 169 8.56 -11.88 -11.56
CA VAL A 169 8.64 -12.67 -12.81
C VAL A 169 7.24 -13.05 -13.28
N PRO A 170 7.03 -13.37 -14.57
CA PRO A 170 5.73 -13.77 -15.09
C PRO A 170 5.14 -15.02 -14.41
N LEU A 171 3.82 -15.18 -14.49
CA LEU A 171 3.12 -16.36 -13.93
C LEU A 171 3.48 -17.65 -14.68
N GLU A 172 3.90 -17.56 -15.93
CA GLU A 172 4.37 -18.69 -16.74
C GLU A 172 5.64 -19.31 -16.16
N GLU A 173 6.50 -18.49 -15.56
CA GLU A 173 7.73 -18.94 -14.92
C GLU A 173 7.50 -19.38 -13.47
N GLN A 174 6.69 -18.62 -12.72
CA GLN A 174 6.39 -18.88 -11.32
C GLN A 174 4.88 -18.74 -11.05
N PRO A 175 4.09 -19.81 -11.30
CA PRO A 175 2.63 -19.75 -11.21
C PRO A 175 2.09 -19.70 -9.77
N ASN A 176 2.92 -20.07 -8.79
CA ASN A 176 2.55 -20.17 -7.38
C ASN A 176 3.04 -18.98 -6.54
N GLN A 177 3.52 -17.91 -7.18
CA GLN A 177 3.99 -16.74 -6.46
C GLN A 177 2.84 -16.09 -5.68
N LEU A 178 3.15 -15.62 -4.47
CA LEU A 178 2.21 -14.94 -3.59
C LEU A 178 2.31 -13.43 -3.79
N ILE A 179 1.22 -12.72 -3.58
CA ILE A 179 1.17 -11.27 -3.62
C ILE A 179 1.99 -10.72 -2.45
N THR A 180 3.08 -10.04 -2.77
CA THR A 180 3.99 -9.39 -1.81
C THR A 180 3.81 -7.88 -1.75
N ALA A 181 3.16 -7.28 -2.75
CA ALA A 181 2.71 -5.89 -2.67
C ALA A 181 1.46 -5.65 -3.53
N ILE A 182 0.65 -4.68 -3.10
CA ILE A 182 -0.57 -4.25 -3.79
C ILE A 182 -0.54 -2.74 -3.92
N CYS A 183 -0.88 -2.25 -5.11
CA CYS A 183 -1.00 -0.85 -5.44
C CYS A 183 -2.41 -0.58 -6.00
N VAL A 184 -3.12 0.38 -5.40
CA VAL A 184 -4.29 0.97 -6.02
C VAL A 184 -3.84 2.28 -6.68
N ILE A 185 -4.09 2.41 -7.99
CA ILE A 185 -3.67 3.56 -8.79
C ILE A 185 -4.86 4.30 -9.38
N GLN A 186 -4.67 5.59 -9.63
CA GLN A 186 -5.60 6.38 -10.41
C GLN A 186 -5.59 5.91 -11.88
N GLY A 187 -6.71 5.32 -12.31
CA GLY A 187 -6.98 5.00 -13.73
C GLY A 187 -7.21 6.21 -14.62
#